data_AF-A0A820SCT9-F1
#
_entry.id   AF-A0A820SCT9-F1
#
_cell.length_a   1.000
_cell.length_b   1.000
_cell.length_c   1.000
_cell.angle_alpha   90.00
_cell.angle_beta   90.00
_cell.angle_gamma   90.00
#
_symmetry.space_group_name_H-M   'P 1'
#
loop_
_entity.id
_entity.type
_entity.pdbx_description
1 polymer ?
#
loop_
_entity_poly.entity_id
_entity_poly.type
_entity_poly.pdbx_seq_one_letter_code
_entity_poly.pdbx_strand_id
1 'polypeptide(L)'
;LKPDEQNSLDSLKHLTKKTGRFTDIDKENFDSLIKTLENLYNLPGLGITENERVAIVAALNLKKGHWYVCPKGHPYVITECGGANQESLCPECREKIGGQKHQLLSTNRHFDLMDNSQYAAWSDQANLNFIPQNI
;
A
#
# COMPACT_ATOMS: atom_id res chain seq x y z
N LEU A 1 -10.32 -12.63 -14.27
CA LEU A 1 -8.90 -12.23 -14.31
C LEU A 1 -8.81 -11.04 -15.25
N LYS A 2 -8.10 -9.99 -14.85
CA LYS A 2 -7.75 -8.87 -15.74
C LYS A 2 -6.95 -9.44 -16.93
N PRO A 3 -6.97 -8.79 -18.12
CA PRO A 3 -6.29 -9.29 -19.31
C PRO A 3 -4.79 -9.63 -19.07
N ASP A 4 -4.15 -8.80 -18.26
CA ASP A 4 -2.76 -8.86 -17.79
C ASP A 4 -2.48 -10.07 -16.87
N GLU A 5 -3.42 -10.40 -15.97
CA GLU A 5 -3.35 -11.61 -15.13
C GLU A 5 -3.51 -12.88 -15.98
N GLN A 6 -4.43 -12.85 -16.95
CA GLN A 6 -4.68 -13.97 -17.86
C GLN A 6 -3.46 -14.27 -18.75
N ASN A 7 -2.84 -13.22 -19.31
CA ASN A 7 -1.62 -13.35 -20.11
C ASN A 7 -0.45 -13.95 -19.31
N SER A 8 -0.31 -13.54 -18.04
CA SER A 8 0.74 -14.06 -17.15
C SER A 8 0.54 -15.55 -16.84
N LEU A 9 -0.71 -15.95 -16.56
CA LEU A 9 -1.08 -17.35 -16.33
C LEU A 9 -0.87 -18.22 -17.56
N ASP A 10 -1.20 -17.73 -18.75
CA ASP A 10 -1.05 -18.49 -19.99
C ASP A 10 0.44 -18.67 -20.36
N SER A 11 1.27 -17.65 -20.09
CA SER A 11 2.74 -17.75 -20.22
C SER A 11 3.34 -18.79 -19.28
N LEU A 12 2.90 -18.82 -18.02
CA LEU A 12 3.31 -19.82 -17.02
C LEU A 12 2.89 -21.25 -17.39
N LYS A 13 1.65 -21.42 -17.87
CA LYS A 13 1.16 -22.72 -18.36
C LYS A 13 1.97 -23.21 -19.55
N HIS A 14 2.37 -22.31 -20.45
CA HIS A 14 3.21 -22.66 -21.59
C HIS A 14 4.61 -23.10 -21.12
N LEU A 15 5.22 -22.38 -20.18
CA LEU A 15 6.56 -22.71 -19.66
C LEU A 15 6.57 -24.05 -18.92
N THR A 16 5.55 -24.32 -18.11
CA THR A 16 5.42 -25.56 -17.31
C THR A 16 5.06 -26.81 -18.14
N LYS A 17 4.47 -26.62 -19.33
CA LYS A 17 4.17 -27.71 -20.28
C LYS A 17 5.30 -28.01 -21.26
N LYS A 18 6.37 -27.21 -21.28
CA LYS A 18 7.51 -27.41 -22.16
C LYS A 18 8.18 -28.75 -21.81
N THR A 19 8.07 -29.72 -22.71
CA THR A 19 8.75 -31.01 -22.58
C THR A 19 10.14 -30.91 -23.19
N GLY A 20 11.19 -31.05 -22.37
CA GLY A 20 12.59 -30.91 -22.78
C GLY A 20 13.53 -30.54 -21.62
N ARG A 21 14.81 -30.34 -21.92
CA ARG A 21 15.79 -29.89 -20.90
C ARG A 21 15.52 -28.42 -20.57
N PHE A 22 15.28 -28.15 -19.29
CA PHE A 22 15.12 -26.80 -18.78
C PHE A 22 16.46 -26.05 -18.89
N THR A 23 16.47 -24.94 -19.61
CA THR A 23 17.68 -24.15 -19.88
C THR A 23 17.77 -22.95 -18.94
N ASP A 24 18.93 -22.28 -18.91
CA ASP A 24 19.10 -21.04 -18.13
C ASP A 24 18.15 -19.93 -18.58
N ILE A 25 17.84 -19.86 -19.88
CA ILE A 25 16.85 -18.92 -20.43
C ILE A 25 15.45 -19.24 -19.90
N ASP A 26 15.10 -20.52 -19.77
CA ASP A 26 13.81 -20.92 -19.20
C ASP A 26 13.71 -20.51 -17.72
N LYS A 27 14.83 -20.56 -16.98
CA LYS A 27 14.91 -20.08 -15.60
C LYS A 27 14.69 -18.56 -15.52
N GLU A 28 15.39 -17.78 -16.34
CA GLU A 28 15.22 -16.31 -16.37
C GLU A 28 13.79 -15.90 -16.69
N ASN A 29 13.16 -16.58 -17.66
CA ASN A 29 11.76 -16.38 -17.99
C ASN A 29 10.83 -16.73 -16.82
N PHE A 30 11.11 -17.81 -16.11
CA PHE A 30 10.36 -18.20 -14.93
C PHE A 30 10.47 -17.15 -13.81
N ASP A 31 11.69 -16.70 -13.50
CA ASP A 31 11.95 -15.69 -12.45
C ASP A 31 11.24 -14.37 -12.78
N SER A 32 11.27 -13.95 -14.06
CA SER A 32 10.55 -12.77 -14.54
C SER A 32 9.03 -12.89 -14.41
N LEU A 33 8.47 -14.07 -14.72
CA LEU A 33 7.04 -14.35 -14.57
C LEU A 33 6.61 -14.35 -13.09
N ILE A 34 7.40 -14.97 -12.21
CA ILE A 34 7.13 -14.95 -10.76
C ILE A 34 7.12 -13.52 -10.23
N LYS A 35 8.12 -12.71 -10.61
CA LYS A 35 8.17 -11.30 -10.22
C LYS A 35 6.95 -10.50 -10.72
N THR A 36 6.45 -10.83 -11.91
CA THR A 36 5.24 -10.22 -12.45
C THR A 36 4.01 -10.64 -11.64
N LEU A 37 3.88 -11.91 -11.29
CA LEU A 37 2.80 -12.38 -10.43
C LEU A 37 2.86 -11.75 -9.03
N GLU A 38 4.03 -11.66 -8.42
CA GLU A 38 4.22 -10.97 -7.13
C GLU A 38 3.70 -9.53 -7.22
N ASN A 39 4.01 -8.80 -8.29
CA ASN A 39 3.49 -7.45 -8.49
C ASN A 39 1.97 -7.38 -8.73
N LEU A 40 1.36 -8.45 -9.26
CA LEU A 40 -0.09 -8.52 -9.50
C LEU A 40 -0.88 -8.86 -8.23
N TYR A 41 -0.33 -9.75 -7.39
CA TYR A 41 -0.98 -10.21 -6.17
C TYR A 41 -0.66 -9.35 -4.95
N ASN A 42 0.48 -8.65 -4.95
CA ASN A 42 0.82 -7.72 -3.91
C ASN A 42 0.12 -6.39 -4.13
N LEU A 43 -0.26 -5.75 -3.03
CA LEU A 43 -0.71 -4.38 -3.07
C LEU A 43 0.39 -3.50 -3.68
N PRO A 44 0.02 -2.57 -4.60
CA PRO A 44 0.98 -1.80 -5.38
C PRO A 44 2.05 -1.14 -4.51
N GLY A 45 3.30 -1.57 -4.67
CA GLY A 45 4.47 -0.98 -3.98
C GLY A 45 4.66 -1.38 -2.51
N LEU A 46 3.86 -2.31 -1.97
CA LEU A 46 3.96 -2.73 -0.56
C LEU A 46 4.55 -4.11 -0.36
N GLY A 47 4.46 -5.00 -1.36
CA GLY A 47 4.95 -6.37 -1.23
C GLY A 47 4.16 -7.23 -0.23
N ILE A 48 2.93 -6.84 0.11
CA ILE A 48 2.00 -7.59 0.97
C ILE A 48 0.75 -7.97 0.20
N THR A 49 0.18 -9.11 0.55
CA THR A 49 -1.11 -9.60 0.06
C THR A 49 -2.27 -8.86 0.74
N GLU A 50 -3.47 -9.01 0.17
CA GLU A 50 -4.69 -8.42 0.75
C GLU A 50 -5.02 -8.98 2.15
N ASN A 51 -4.77 -10.28 2.38
CA ASN A 51 -5.00 -10.88 3.69
C ASN A 51 -4.05 -10.30 4.76
N GLU A 52 -2.79 -10.08 4.39
CA GLU A 52 -1.81 -9.42 5.27
C GLU A 52 -2.21 -7.98 5.55
N ARG A 53 -2.65 -7.22 4.53
CA ARG A 53 -3.18 -5.87 4.72
C ARG A 53 -4.31 -5.86 5.76
N VAL A 54 -5.31 -6.72 5.60
CA VAL A 54 -6.44 -6.84 6.53
C VAL A 54 -5.96 -7.18 7.94
N ALA A 55 -5.04 -8.14 8.09
CA ALA A 55 -4.49 -8.53 9.38
C ALA A 55 -3.74 -7.39 10.07
N ILE A 56 -2.91 -6.63 9.33
CA ILE A 56 -2.16 -5.48 9.84
C ILE A 56 -3.11 -4.39 10.35
N VAL A 57 -4.14 -4.06 9.56
CA VAL A 57 -5.13 -3.03 9.91
C VAL A 57 -5.93 -3.45 11.15
N ALA A 58 -6.35 -4.72 11.22
CA ALA A 58 -7.05 -5.25 12.38
C ALA A 58 -6.18 -5.25 13.64
N ALA A 59 -4.90 -5.59 13.52
CA ALA A 59 -3.96 -5.62 14.65
C ALA A 59 -3.70 -4.23 15.25
N LEU A 60 -3.59 -3.20 14.41
CA LEU A 60 -3.39 -1.82 14.87
C LEU A 60 -4.67 -1.21 15.47
N ASN A 61 -5.85 -1.71 15.08
CA ASN A 61 -7.15 -1.31 15.62
C ASN A 61 -7.36 0.22 15.68
N LEU A 62 -6.88 0.93 14.65
CA LEU A 62 -7.07 2.36 14.48
C LEU A 62 -8.36 2.62 13.70
N LYS A 63 -8.92 3.82 13.88
CA LYS A 63 -9.95 4.31 12.96
C LYS A 63 -9.34 4.53 11.57
N LYS A 64 -10.20 4.65 10.57
CA LYS A 64 -9.81 4.99 9.21
C LYS A 64 -9.21 6.41 9.13
N GLY A 65 -8.24 6.62 8.24
CA GLY A 65 -7.58 7.88 7.95
C GLY A 65 -6.23 8.09 8.64
N HIS A 66 -5.66 7.05 9.25
CA HIS A 66 -4.43 7.14 10.05
C HIS A 66 -3.14 6.76 9.29
N TRP A 67 -3.28 6.34 8.03
CA TRP A 67 -2.17 5.86 7.20
C TRP A 67 -1.65 6.97 6.28
N TYR A 68 -0.33 7.03 6.16
CA TYR A 68 0.40 8.02 5.39
C TYR A 68 1.57 7.38 4.66
N VAL A 69 2.13 8.08 3.68
CA VAL A 69 3.35 7.67 2.96
C VAL A 69 4.37 8.79 2.91
N CYS A 70 5.64 8.42 3.05
CA CYS A 70 6.76 9.34 2.87
C CYS A 70 6.95 9.72 1.38
N PRO A 71 7.85 10.66 1.05
CA PRO A 71 8.09 11.09 -0.33
C PRO A 71 8.51 9.97 -1.28
N LYS A 72 9.13 8.90 -0.75
CA LYS A 72 9.56 7.72 -1.51
C LYS A 72 8.57 6.55 -1.48
N GLY A 73 7.40 6.72 -0.86
CA GLY A 73 6.32 5.75 -0.90
C GLY A 73 6.26 4.74 0.25
N HIS A 74 7.16 4.79 1.24
CA HIS A 74 7.07 3.92 2.42
C HIS A 74 5.90 4.33 3.32
N PRO A 75 4.98 3.41 3.65
CA PRO A 75 3.87 3.72 4.53
C PRO A 75 4.28 3.86 5.98
N TYR A 76 3.55 4.70 6.70
CA TYR A 76 3.63 4.84 8.14
C TYR A 76 2.27 5.24 8.71
N VAL A 77 2.11 5.13 10.02
CA VAL A 77 0.89 5.50 10.73
C VAL A 77 1.15 6.66 11.68
N ILE A 78 0.18 7.55 11.79
CA ILE A 78 0.09 8.54 12.87
C ILE A 78 -1.04 8.08 13.79
N THR A 79 -0.70 7.74 15.03
CA THR A 79 -1.64 7.22 16.03
C THR A 79 -2.43 8.35 16.71
N GLU A 80 -3.00 8.11 17.89
CA GLU A 80 -3.74 9.10 18.69
C GLU A 80 -4.91 9.74 17.90
N CYS A 81 -4.85 11.05 17.68
CA CYS A 81 -5.85 11.80 16.91
C CYS A 81 -5.68 11.68 15.39
N GLY A 82 -4.63 11.00 14.92
CA GLY A 82 -4.33 10.80 13.49
C GLY A 82 -3.80 12.04 12.77
N GLY A 83 -3.66 13.17 13.45
CA GLY A 83 -3.08 14.40 12.89
C GLY A 83 -1.59 14.54 13.20
N ALA A 84 -0.82 14.99 12.21
CA ALA A 84 0.63 15.12 12.33
C ALA A 84 1.05 16.23 13.31
N ASN A 85 1.58 15.84 14.47
CA ASN A 85 2.06 16.79 15.48
C ASN A 85 3.52 16.57 15.92
N GLN A 86 4.19 15.59 15.31
CA GLN A 86 5.61 15.34 15.49
C GLN A 86 6.25 15.00 14.14
N GLU A 87 7.49 15.46 13.93
CA GLU A 87 8.34 15.05 12.82
C GLU A 87 9.28 13.91 13.23
N SER A 88 9.55 13.00 12.31
CA SER A 88 10.55 11.94 12.46
C SER A 88 11.22 11.65 11.11
N LEU A 89 12.06 10.61 11.06
CA LEU A 89 12.68 10.11 9.84
C LEU A 89 12.07 8.77 9.46
N CYS A 90 11.75 8.61 8.18
CA CYS A 90 11.34 7.34 7.58
C CYS A 90 12.40 6.26 7.89
N PRO A 91 12.00 5.12 8.49
CA PRO A 91 12.94 4.05 8.85
C PRO A 91 13.68 3.46 7.65
N GLU A 92 13.07 3.50 6.46
CA GLU A 92 13.60 2.87 5.26
C GLU A 92 14.51 3.82 4.46
N CYS A 93 14.08 5.07 4.23
CA CYS A 93 14.77 5.98 3.33
C CYS A 93 15.25 7.29 3.95
N ARG A 94 14.99 7.49 5.25
CA ARG A 94 15.45 8.62 6.04
C ARG A 94 14.92 9.99 5.61
N GLU A 95 13.94 10.05 4.71
CA GLU A 95 13.20 11.27 4.43
C GLU A 95 12.39 11.71 5.65
N LYS A 96 12.11 13.01 5.76
CA LYS A 96 11.27 13.53 6.85
C LYS A 96 9.83 13.03 6.71
N ILE A 97 9.27 12.60 7.83
CA ILE A 97 7.87 12.15 7.95
C ILE A 97 7.15 12.86 9.09
N GLY A 98 5.81 12.83 9.06
CA GLY A 98 4.97 13.48 10.07
C GLY A 98 4.72 14.95 9.77
N GLY A 99 4.81 15.81 10.77
CA GLY A 99 4.48 17.24 10.67
C GLY A 99 4.20 17.88 12.03
N GLN A 100 3.59 19.06 12.05
CA GLN A 100 3.39 19.84 13.27
C GLN A 100 2.03 20.52 13.28
N LYS A 101 1.46 20.76 14.47
CA LYS A 101 0.16 21.45 14.63
C LYS A 101 -0.97 20.78 13.85
N HIS A 102 -0.95 19.44 13.80
CA HIS A 102 -1.85 18.61 13.02
C HIS A 102 -1.78 18.85 11.50
N GLN A 103 -0.70 19.46 11.01
CA GLN A 103 -0.45 19.67 9.60
C GLN A 103 0.66 18.73 9.14
N LEU A 104 0.30 17.85 8.21
CA LEU A 104 1.24 16.94 7.56
C LEU A 104 2.26 17.75 6.75
N LEU A 105 3.52 17.31 6.74
CA LEU A 105 4.51 17.83 5.81
C LEU A 105 4.00 17.71 4.38
N SER A 106 4.15 18.76 3.57
CA SER A 106 3.65 18.81 2.18
C SER A 106 4.28 17.76 1.26
N THR A 107 5.43 17.20 1.63
CA THR A 107 6.11 16.14 0.92
C THR A 107 5.56 14.74 1.23
N ASN A 108 4.78 14.62 2.30
CA ASN A 108 4.12 13.40 2.73
C ASN A 108 2.68 13.39 2.22
N ARG A 109 2.05 12.22 2.13
CA ARG A 109 0.66 12.11 1.65
C ARG A 109 -0.14 11.12 2.49
N HIS A 110 -1.45 11.33 2.55
CA HIS A 110 -2.40 10.34 3.06
C HIS A 110 -2.36 9.07 2.20
N PHE A 111 -2.56 7.90 2.84
CA PHE A 111 -2.45 6.60 2.20
C PHE A 111 -3.66 5.72 2.48
N ASP A 112 -4.66 5.86 1.62
CA ASP A 112 -5.96 5.20 1.69
C ASP A 112 -5.90 3.71 1.40
N LEU A 113 -4.87 3.21 0.70
CA LEU A 113 -4.76 1.81 0.30
C LEU A 113 -4.82 0.85 1.51
N MET A 114 -4.34 1.27 2.67
CA MET A 114 -4.30 0.41 3.86
C MET A 114 -5.67 0.25 4.51
N ASP A 115 -6.51 1.27 4.57
CA ASP A 115 -7.75 1.23 5.37
C ASP A 115 -9.01 1.66 4.60
N ASN A 116 -8.87 1.93 3.31
CA ASN A 116 -9.91 2.44 2.43
C ASN A 116 -10.58 3.68 3.02
N SER A 117 -9.79 4.60 3.56
CA SER A 117 -10.24 5.89 4.05
C SER A 117 -10.31 6.92 2.92
N GLN A 118 -11.39 7.70 2.89
CA GLN A 118 -11.54 8.74 1.87
C GLN A 118 -10.69 9.98 2.19
N TYR A 119 -10.46 10.24 3.49
CA TYR A 119 -9.73 11.40 3.99
C TYR A 119 -8.90 11.01 5.20
N ALA A 120 -7.84 11.78 5.45
CA ALA A 120 -7.06 11.70 6.67
C ALA A 120 -7.96 11.95 7.90
N ALA A 121 -7.68 11.27 9.01
CA ALA A 121 -8.42 11.36 10.26
C ALA A 121 -8.48 12.80 10.79
N TRP A 122 -7.44 13.59 10.49
CA TRP A 122 -7.40 15.02 10.77
C TRP A 122 -7.46 15.82 9.46
N SER A 123 -8.66 16.14 9.02
CA SER A 123 -8.94 16.97 7.83
C SER A 123 -10.22 17.76 8.01
N ASP A 124 -10.37 18.88 7.29
CA ASP A 124 -11.61 19.67 7.31
C ASP A 124 -12.81 18.80 6.91
N GLN A 125 -12.62 17.89 5.95
CA GLN A 125 -13.65 16.94 5.51
C GLN A 125 -14.00 15.90 6.59
N ALA A 126 -13.03 15.43 7.38
CA ALA A 126 -13.31 14.56 8.52
C ALA A 126 -14.12 15.28 9.62
N ASN A 127 -13.93 16.59 9.77
CA ASN A 127 -14.66 17.42 10.71
C ASN A 127 -16.11 17.73 10.26
N LEU A 128 -16.38 17.76 8.95
CA LEU A 128 -17.73 18.01 8.40
C LEU A 128 -18.70 16.84 8.60
N ASN A 129 -18.20 15.61 8.80
CA ASN A 129 -19.03 14.44 9.09
C ASN A 129 -19.67 14.46 10.50
N PHE A 130 -19.42 15.49 11.31
CA PHE A 130 -20.03 15.70 12.62
C PHE A 130 -21.16 16.75 12.63
N ILE A 131 -21.56 17.28 11.46
CA ILE A 131 -22.79 18.09 11.37
C ILE A 131 -23.95 17.11 11.18
N PRO A 132 -24.87 16.95 12.17
CA PRO A 132 -26.04 16.10 11.98
C PRO A 132 -26.82 16.61 10.76
N GLN A 133 -27.06 15.73 9.78
CA GLN A 133 -27.93 16.02 8.65
C GLN A 133 -29.38 16.08 9.14
N ASN A 134 -29.76 17.20 9.74
CA ASN A 134 -31.14 17.57 10.00
C ASN A 134 -31.34 19.00 9.48
N ILE A 135 -31.79 19.12 8.24
CA ILE A 135 -32.61 20.25 7.77
C ILE A 135 -33.98 19.66 7.48
#